data_AF-A0A1X7MVQ4-F1
#
_entry.id   AF-A0A1X7MVQ4-F1
#
_cell.length_a   1.000
_cell.length_b   1.000
_cell.length_c   1.000
_cell.angle_alpha   90.00
_cell.angle_beta   90.00
_cell.angle_gamma   90.00
#
_symmetry.space_group_name_H-M   'P 1'
#
loop_
_entity.id
_entity.type
_entity.pdbx_description
1 polymer ?
#
loop_
_entity_poly.entity_id
_entity_poly.type
_entity_poly.pdbx_seq_one_letter_code
_entity_poly.pdbx_strand_id
1 'polypeptide(L)'
;MTGHTPFKEPTKGWSAEKRLRAEERTAAVLAEIQEAEIAELRKALKVSQQELAALLGKSQGAVAQLEQRSDMKISTLRETIEALGGHLQLIAEFPAGQVRLSNLGQAADEKAGSTAAW
;
A
#
# COMPACT_ATOMS: atom_id res chain seq x y z
N MET A 1 -23.62 10.87 -3.94
CA MET A 1 -23.43 9.67 -4.78
C MET A 1 -21.96 9.50 -5.05
N THR A 2 -21.27 8.71 -4.24
CA THR A 2 -19.90 8.26 -4.53
C THR A 2 -19.84 6.79 -4.16
N GLY A 3 -20.04 5.92 -5.16
CA GLY A 3 -19.87 4.49 -5.01
C GLY A 3 -18.39 4.21 -4.82
N HIS A 4 -17.97 3.93 -3.59
CA HIS A 4 -16.62 3.44 -3.35
C HIS A 4 -16.58 1.96 -3.73
N THR A 5 -16.12 1.69 -4.96
CA THR A 5 -15.69 0.36 -5.36
C THR A 5 -14.55 -0.09 -4.44
N PRO A 6 -14.59 -1.32 -3.90
CA PRO A 6 -13.44 -1.89 -3.21
C PRO A 6 -12.26 -1.94 -4.18
N PHE A 7 -11.11 -1.36 -3.80
CA PHE A 7 -9.88 -1.36 -4.60
C PHE A 7 -9.26 -2.76 -4.65
N LYS A 8 -9.90 -3.64 -5.42
CA LYS A 8 -9.26 -4.80 -6.03
C LYS A 8 -8.54 -4.26 -7.27
N GLU A 9 -7.25 -4.57 -7.45
CA GLU A 9 -6.42 -4.25 -8.62
C GLU A 9 -5.57 -2.94 -8.54
N PRO A 10 -4.55 -2.87 -7.65
CA PRO A 10 -3.63 -1.72 -7.56
C PRO A 10 -2.81 -1.48 -8.85
N THR A 11 -2.76 -2.45 -9.76
CA THR A 11 -2.06 -2.37 -11.05
C THR A 11 -2.99 -2.13 -12.24
N LYS A 12 -4.27 -1.78 -11.98
CA LYS A 12 -5.26 -1.53 -13.03
C LYS A 12 -4.85 -0.34 -13.89
N GLY A 13 -4.72 -0.57 -15.20
CA GLY A 13 -4.30 0.43 -16.18
C GLY A 13 -2.79 0.47 -16.48
N TRP A 14 -1.98 -0.36 -15.81
CA TRP A 14 -0.58 -0.52 -16.20
C TRP A 14 -0.46 -1.42 -17.43
N SER A 15 0.47 -1.10 -18.33
CA SER A 15 0.83 -2.02 -19.42
C SER A 15 1.40 -3.31 -18.86
N ALA A 16 1.24 -4.41 -19.60
CA ALA A 16 1.78 -5.71 -19.19
C ALA A 16 3.29 -5.65 -18.91
N GLU A 17 4.05 -4.90 -19.73
CA GLU A 17 5.49 -4.68 -19.53
C GLU A 17 5.80 -3.91 -18.25
N LYS A 18 4.99 -2.91 -17.88
CA LYS A 18 5.20 -2.17 -16.62
C LYS A 18 4.93 -3.05 -15.40
N ARG A 19 3.90 -3.90 -15.47
CA ARG A 19 3.58 -4.86 -14.42
C ARG A 19 4.68 -5.89 -14.26
N LEU A 20 5.11 -6.51 -15.35
CA LEU A 20 6.18 -7.51 -15.33
C LEU A 20 7.48 -6.93 -14.78
N ARG A 21 7.89 -5.74 -15.23
CA ARG A 21 9.10 -5.08 -14.71
C ARG A 21 8.98 -4.71 -13.23
N ALA A 22 7.80 -4.34 -12.76
CA ALA A 22 7.59 -4.04 -11.35
C ALA A 22 7.63 -5.32 -10.50
N GLU A 23 7.01 -6.39 -10.99
CA GLU A 23 7.02 -7.72 -10.34
C GLU A 23 8.43 -8.30 -10.25
N GLU A 24 9.20 -8.29 -11.35
CA GLU A 24 10.60 -8.75 -11.38
C GLU A 24 11.50 -7.96 -10.42
N ARG A 25 11.33 -6.63 -10.37
CA ARG A 25 12.09 -5.77 -9.44
C ARG A 25 11.70 -6.03 -8.00
N THR A 26 10.40 -6.11 -7.72
CA THR A 26 9.90 -6.38 -6.37
C THR A 26 10.42 -7.73 -5.87
N ALA A 27 10.39 -8.77 -6.71
CA ALA A 27 10.88 -10.08 -6.37
C ALA A 27 12.39 -10.10 -6.07
N ALA A 28 13.20 -9.41 -6.89
CA ALA A 28 14.64 -9.30 -6.66
C ALA A 28 14.97 -8.59 -5.33
N VAL A 29 14.20 -7.55 -4.99
CA VAL A 29 14.40 -6.76 -3.77
C VAL A 29 13.95 -7.51 -2.52
N LEU A 30 12.78 -8.15 -2.57
CA LEU A 30 12.27 -8.95 -1.45
C LEU A 30 13.15 -10.17 -1.14
N ALA A 31 13.91 -10.67 -2.11
CA ALA A 31 14.86 -11.76 -1.90
C ALA A 31 16.09 -11.34 -1.07
N GLU A 32 16.41 -10.04 -1.04
CA GLU A 32 17.63 -9.51 -0.39
C GLU A 32 17.34 -8.74 0.91
N ILE A 33 16.09 -8.29 1.13
CA ILE A 33 15.74 -7.42 2.26
C ILE A 33 14.76 -8.13 3.21
N GLN A 34 15.18 -8.38 4.46
CA GLN A 34 14.32 -8.92 5.52
C GLN A 34 13.55 -7.83 6.27
N GLU A 35 14.10 -6.61 6.38
CA GLU A 35 13.49 -5.43 7.00
C GLU A 35 13.86 -4.20 6.17
N ALA A 36 12.89 -3.34 5.82
CA ALA A 36 13.11 -2.17 4.95
C ALA A 36 12.32 -0.95 5.42
N GLU A 37 12.94 0.23 5.35
CA GLU A 37 12.20 1.50 5.39
C GLU A 37 11.52 1.78 4.04
N ILE A 38 10.45 2.59 4.03
CA ILE A 38 9.69 2.92 2.80
C ILE A 38 10.61 3.55 1.73
N ALA A 39 11.56 4.39 2.15
CA ALA A 39 12.53 5.00 1.26
C ALA A 39 13.41 3.94 0.56
N GLU A 40 13.78 2.89 1.27
CA GLU A 40 14.58 1.78 0.73
C GLU A 40 13.77 0.95 -0.25
N LEU A 41 12.54 0.57 0.13
CA LEU A 41 11.62 -0.15 -0.75
C LEU A 41 11.37 0.63 -2.05
N ARG A 42 11.10 1.94 -1.95
CA ARG A 42 10.90 2.79 -3.13
C ARG A 42 12.14 2.83 -4.03
N LYS A 43 13.33 3.06 -3.45
CA LYS A 43 14.61 3.10 -4.20
C LYS A 43 14.87 1.78 -4.90
N ALA A 44 14.62 0.67 -4.22
CA ALA A 44 14.83 -0.67 -4.72
C ALA A 44 13.90 -0.99 -5.92
N LEU A 45 12.67 -0.46 -5.90
CA LEU A 45 11.75 -0.50 -7.04
C LEU A 45 12.07 0.50 -8.18
N LYS A 46 13.12 1.32 -8.00
CA LYS A 46 13.54 2.39 -8.92
C LYS A 46 12.45 3.42 -9.18
N VAL A 47 11.67 3.73 -8.15
CA VAL A 47 10.65 4.80 -8.16
C VAL A 47 11.26 6.04 -7.50
N SER A 48 11.12 7.20 -8.12
CA SER A 48 11.54 8.49 -7.54
C SER A 48 10.49 9.01 -6.54
N GLN A 49 10.89 9.91 -5.64
CA GLN A 49 9.94 10.56 -4.74
C GLN A 49 8.86 11.36 -5.51
N GLN A 50 9.21 11.91 -6.68
CA GLN A 50 8.27 12.65 -7.52
C GLN A 50 7.22 11.74 -8.17
N GLU A 51 7.65 10.56 -8.66
CA GLU A 51 6.72 9.56 -9.21
C GLU A 51 5.79 9.02 -8.13
N LEU A 52 6.31 8.70 -6.95
CA LEU A 52 5.47 8.27 -5.82
C LEU A 52 4.51 9.38 -5.38
N ALA A 53 4.96 10.64 -5.37
CA ALA A 53 4.12 11.79 -5.05
C ALA A 53 2.96 11.94 -6.04
N ALA A 54 3.23 11.77 -7.34
CA ALA A 54 2.21 11.80 -8.38
C ALA A 54 1.18 10.67 -8.21
N LEU A 55 1.63 9.45 -7.89
CA LEU A 55 0.74 8.31 -7.64
C LEU A 55 -0.15 8.50 -6.40
N LEU A 56 0.37 9.16 -5.37
CA LEU A 56 -0.36 9.43 -4.12
C LEU A 56 -1.17 10.74 -4.14
N GLY A 57 -1.07 11.55 -5.21
CA GLY A 57 -1.67 12.88 -5.26
C GLY A 57 -1.11 13.85 -4.20
N LYS A 58 0.18 13.73 -3.87
CA LYS A 58 0.88 14.52 -2.85
C LYS A 58 2.04 15.32 -3.47
N SER A 59 2.66 16.20 -2.69
CA SER A 59 3.91 16.86 -3.09
C SER A 59 5.12 15.98 -2.81
N GLN A 60 6.23 16.20 -3.53
CA GLN A 60 7.50 15.51 -3.26
C GLN A 60 7.96 15.72 -1.80
N GLY A 61 7.80 16.93 -1.25
CA GLY A 61 8.13 17.23 0.14
C GLY A 61 7.27 16.45 1.14
N ALA A 62 5.98 16.23 0.83
CA ALA A 62 5.11 15.40 1.65
C ALA A 62 5.52 13.92 1.63
N VAL A 63 6.02 13.41 0.50
CA VAL A 63 6.60 12.06 0.41
C VAL A 63 7.89 11.96 1.20
N ALA A 64 8.78 12.95 1.13
CA ALA A 64 10.00 12.97 1.93
C ALA A 64 9.71 12.96 3.45
N GLN A 65 8.70 13.72 3.90
CA GLN A 65 8.26 13.69 5.30
C GLN A 65 7.60 12.35 5.67
N LEU A 66 6.86 11.74 4.76
CA LEU A 66 6.24 10.42 4.95
C LEU A 66 7.32 9.35 5.17
N GLU A 67 8.38 9.36 4.37
CA GLU A 67 9.50 8.42 4.46
C GLU A 67 10.29 8.53 5.78
N GLN A 68 10.30 9.69 6.43
CA GLN A 68 11.04 9.94 7.68
C GLN A 68 10.22 9.66 8.95
N ARG A 69 8.91 9.38 8.83
CA ARG A 69 8.03 9.19 9.98
C ARG A 69 8.11 7.76 10.50
N SER A 70 8.45 7.62 11.78
CA SER A 70 8.42 6.34 12.52
C SER A 70 7.01 5.91 12.95
N ASP A 71 6.06 6.84 13.01
CA ASP A 71 4.66 6.57 13.35
C ASP A 71 3.74 7.06 12.22
N MET A 72 3.46 6.15 11.27
CA MET A 72 2.59 6.40 10.14
C MET A 72 1.27 5.65 10.29
N LYS A 73 0.16 6.33 9.96
CA LYS A 73 -1.15 5.70 9.88
C LYS A 73 -1.11 4.50 8.93
N ILE A 74 -1.66 3.37 9.38
CA ILE A 74 -1.72 2.11 8.61
C ILE A 74 -2.40 2.31 7.24
N SER A 75 -3.41 3.19 7.16
CA SER A 75 -4.08 3.53 5.89
C SER A 75 -3.11 4.18 4.90
N THR A 76 -2.24 5.09 5.36
CA THR A 76 -1.24 5.74 4.53
C THR A 76 -0.12 4.78 4.12
N LEU A 77 0.27 3.85 5.00
CA LEU A 77 1.19 2.78 4.64
C LEU A 77 0.61 1.92 3.52
N ARG A 78 -0.66 1.52 3.65
CA ARG A 78 -1.38 0.74 2.65
C ARG A 78 -1.42 1.44 1.30
N GLU A 79 -1.85 2.70 1.28
CA GLU A 79 -1.86 3.54 0.06
C GLU A 79 -0.48 3.59 -0.61
N THR A 80 0.58 3.70 0.19
CA THR A 80 1.96 3.77 -0.31
C THR A 80 2.42 2.45 -0.93
N ILE A 81 2.18 1.32 -0.26
CA ILE A 81 2.52 -0.01 -0.77
C ILE A 81 1.72 -0.33 -2.03
N GLU A 82 0.45 0.03 -2.08
CA GLU A 82 -0.41 -0.16 -3.26
C GLU A 82 0.02 0.72 -4.43
N ALA A 83 0.41 1.97 -4.20
CA ALA A 83 0.98 2.85 -5.23
C ALA A 83 2.27 2.28 -5.84
N LEU A 84 3.05 1.54 -5.04
CA LEU A 84 4.24 0.81 -5.52
C LEU A 84 3.90 -0.51 -6.23
N GLY A 85 2.61 -0.88 -6.33
CA GLY A 85 2.14 -2.11 -6.97
C GLY A 85 2.12 -3.33 -6.05
N GLY A 86 2.31 -3.14 -4.74
CA GLY A 86 2.29 -4.20 -3.74
C GLY A 86 0.93 -4.35 -3.03
N HIS A 87 0.87 -5.32 -2.11
CA HIS A 87 -0.27 -5.53 -1.22
C HIS A 87 0.18 -5.61 0.23
N LEU A 88 -0.33 -4.71 1.07
CA LEU A 88 0.00 -4.73 2.51
C LEU A 88 -0.88 -5.75 3.26
N GLN A 89 -0.24 -6.71 3.92
CA GLN A 89 -0.85 -7.59 4.92
C GLN A 89 -0.27 -7.28 6.30
N LEU A 90 -1.14 -7.22 7.31
CA LEU A 90 -0.74 -7.05 8.70
C LEU A 90 -0.89 -8.41 9.40
N ILE A 91 0.21 -8.90 9.93
CA ILE A 91 0.29 -10.20 10.60
C ILE A 91 0.73 -9.95 12.03
N ALA A 92 -0.06 -10.41 12.99
CA ALA A 92 0.34 -10.49 14.39
C ALA A 92 0.89 -11.90 14.65
N GLU A 93 2.14 -11.96 15.10
CA GLU A 93 2.82 -13.22 15.40
C GLU A 93 2.72 -13.53 16.89
N PHE A 94 2.36 -14.77 17.21
CA PHE A 94 2.30 -15.31 18.55
C PHE A 94 3.09 -16.62 18.60
N PRO A 95 3.56 -17.06 19.78
CA PRO A 95 4.22 -18.35 19.91
C PRO A 95 3.39 -19.54 19.41
N ALA A 96 2.05 -19.42 19.46
CA ALA A 96 1.11 -20.45 19.03
C ALA A 96 0.67 -20.34 17.56
N GLY A 97 1.11 -19.31 16.83
CA GLY A 97 0.75 -19.11 15.42
C GLY A 97 0.60 -17.64 15.01
N GLN A 98 0.17 -17.42 13.78
CA GLN A 98 0.03 -16.10 13.18
C GLN A 98 -1.45 -15.74 12.93
N VAL A 99 -1.82 -14.48 13.15
CA VAL A 99 -3.17 -13.97 12.89
C VAL A 99 -3.09 -12.78 11.93
N ARG A 100 -3.86 -12.85 10.84
CA ARG A 100 -4.00 -11.73 9.90
C ARG A 100 -5.00 -10.70 10.43
N LEU A 101 -4.58 -9.44 10.52
CA LEU A 101 -5.42 -8.31 10.92
C LEU A 101 -6.04 -7.67 9.66
N SER A 102 -7.32 -7.96 9.40
CA SER A 102 -8.00 -7.56 8.17
C SER A 102 -8.70 -6.19 8.24
N ASN A 103 -9.08 -5.71 9.43
CA ASN A 103 -9.85 -4.48 9.63
C ASN A 103 -9.00 -3.20 9.74
N LEU A 104 -7.68 -3.31 9.86
CA LEU A 104 -6.80 -2.17 10.11
C LEU A 104 -6.40 -1.43 8.83
N GLY A 105 -6.54 -0.11 8.86
CA GLY A 105 -6.17 0.79 7.77
C GLY A 105 -7.16 0.80 6.60
N GLN A 106 -8.36 0.24 6.77
CA GLN A 106 -9.48 0.50 5.86
C GLN A 106 -10.02 1.91 6.16
N ALA A 107 -10.28 2.72 5.11
CA ALA A 107 -11.03 3.95 5.30
C ALA A 107 -12.40 3.58 5.89
N ALA A 108 -12.86 4.34 6.90
CA ALA A 108 -14.08 4.03 7.64
C ALA A 108 -15.25 3.75 6.69
N ASP A 109 -15.69 2.49 6.66
CA ASP A 109 -16.94 2.09 6.05
C ASP A 109 -18.06 2.65 6.93
N GLU A 110 -18.65 3.76 6.50
CA GLU A 110 -19.69 4.45 7.24
C GLU A 110 -20.98 3.62 7.17
N LYS A 111 -21.20 2.81 8.23
CA LYS A 111 -22.46 2.18 8.64
C LYS A 111 -23.22 1.41 7.54
N ALA A 112 -23.11 0.09 7.60
CA ALA A 112 -24.20 -0.80 7.22
C ALA A 112 -25.48 -0.41 8.00
N GLY A 113 -26.31 0.42 7.40
CA GLY A 113 -27.62 0.80 7.90
C GLY A 113 -28.54 1.08 6.71
N SER A 114 -29.34 0.07 6.34
CA SER A 114 -30.72 0.20 5.84
C SER A 114 -31.03 -0.88 4.79
N THR A 115 -31.55 -2.02 5.23
CA THR A 115 -32.66 -2.70 4.52
C THR A 115 -33.46 -3.57 5.48
N ALA A 116 -34.68 -3.11 5.77
CA ALA A 116 -35.89 -3.80 6.26
C ALA A 116 -36.63 -2.76 7.14
N ALA A 117 -37.55 -1.92 6.67
CA ALA A 117 -38.73 -2.22 5.85
C ALA A 117 -39.44 -3.48 6.35
N TRP A 118 -40.19 -3.34 7.44
CA TRP A 118 -41.61 -3.66 7.58
C TRP A 118 -42.26 -2.63 8.48
#